data_AF-A0A967HDD5-F1
#
_entry.id   AF-A0A967HDD5-F1
#
_cell.length_a   1.000
_cell.length_b   1.000
_cell.length_c   1.000
_cell.angle_alpha   90.00
_cell.angle_beta   90.00
_cell.angle_gamma   90.00
#
_symmetry.space_group_name_H-M   'P 1'
#
loop_
_entity.id
_entity.type
_entity.pdbx_description
1 polymer ?
#
loop_
_entity_poly.entity_id
_entity_poly.type
_entity_poly.pdbx_seq_one_letter_code
_entity_poly.pdbx_strand_id
1 'polypeptide(L)'
;MPMNREGFTVVELLIVLVIIGILAAVAVPKYDAAREEAHVSTMQEDLRALQTAQTRYYEDLGSGLSYWTGELMPGMPEPALDFEASAGVTIVVSSEDAAVGYRARASHAETERTCSMVLWEAPPAMIRCTDRRR
;
A
#
# COMPACT_ATOMS: atom_id res chain seq x y z
N MET A 1 7.68 9.43 61.26
CA MET A 1 6.57 8.51 60.95
C MET A 1 7.08 7.56 59.88
N PRO A 2 7.34 6.28 60.17
CA PRO A 2 7.82 5.35 59.14
C PRO A 2 6.66 5.05 58.18
N MET A 3 6.88 5.36 56.90
CA MET A 3 5.95 5.07 55.82
C MET A 3 5.93 3.56 55.58
N ASN A 4 4.75 2.94 55.69
CA ASN A 4 4.54 1.53 55.37
C ASN A 4 4.91 1.31 53.89
N ARG A 5 6.06 0.69 53.63
CA ARG A 5 6.47 0.31 52.28
C ARG A 5 5.81 -1.03 51.98
N GLU A 6 4.63 -0.97 51.37
CA GLU A 6 3.95 -2.15 50.83
C GLU A 6 4.75 -2.64 49.61
N GLY A 7 5.43 -3.77 49.76
CA GLY A 7 6.17 -4.42 48.68
C GLY A 7 5.22 -5.24 47.82
N PHE A 8 5.30 -5.05 46.51
CA PHE A 8 4.60 -5.86 45.52
C PHE A 8 4.99 -7.35 45.69
N THR A 9 4.02 -8.26 45.69
CA THR A 9 4.34 -9.69 45.82
C THR A 9 4.80 -10.26 44.48
N VAL A 10 5.75 -11.21 44.50
CA VAL A 10 6.23 -11.86 43.27
C VAL A 10 5.10 -12.55 42.52
N VAL A 11 4.14 -13.13 43.26
CA VAL A 11 2.96 -13.81 42.68
C VAL A 11 2.08 -12.84 41.90
N GLU A 12 1.90 -11.62 42.41
CA GLU A 12 1.10 -10.58 41.77
C GLU A 12 1.70 -10.14 40.43
N LEU A 13 3.03 -9.99 40.38
CA LEU A 13 3.73 -9.71 39.12
C LEU A 13 3.66 -10.88 38.12
N LEU A 14 3.71 -12.13 38.61
CA LEU A 14 3.63 -13.32 37.76
C LEU A 14 2.26 -13.45 37.07
N ILE A 15 1.16 -13.22 37.81
CA ILE A 15 -0.19 -13.29 37.24
C ILE A 15 -0.37 -12.21 36.17
N VAL A 16 0.15 -11.00 36.40
CA VAL A 16 0.08 -9.90 35.44
C VAL A 16 0.81 -10.24 34.14
N LEU A 17 2.01 -10.84 34.22
CA LEU A 17 2.75 -11.26 33.03
C LEU A 17 2.00 -12.33 32.22
N VAL A 18 1.36 -13.28 32.90
CA VAL A 18 0.55 -14.31 32.23
C VAL A 18 -0.62 -13.69 31.48
N ILE A 19 -1.35 -12.75 32.10
CA ILE A 19 -2.48 -12.07 31.46
C ILE A 19 -2.00 -11.25 30.25
N ILE A 20 -0.93 -10.45 30.39
CA ILE A 20 -0.36 -9.67 29.28
C ILE A 20 0.12 -10.60 28.15
N GLY A 21 0.73 -11.74 28.49
CA GLY A 21 1.18 -12.73 27.51
C GLY A 21 0.04 -13.30 26.66
N ILE A 22 -1.11 -13.62 27.28
CA ILE A 22 -2.30 -14.10 26.56
C ILE A 22 -2.87 -13.01 25.64
N LEU A 23 -2.98 -11.78 26.14
CA LEU A 23 -3.48 -10.65 25.35
C LEU A 23 -2.56 -10.36 24.15
N ALA A 24 -1.24 -10.38 24.35
CA ALA A 24 -0.26 -10.15 23.29
C ALA A 24 -0.32 -11.22 22.21
N ALA A 25 -0.48 -12.50 22.58
CA ALA A 25 -0.55 -13.61 21.64
C ALA A 25 -1.71 -13.48 20.63
N VAL A 26 -2.84 -12.90 21.04
CA VAL A 26 -3.99 -12.66 20.14
C VAL A 26 -3.88 -11.33 19.40
N ALA A 27 -3.29 -10.30 20.03
CA ALA A 27 -3.21 -8.96 19.48
C ALA A 27 -2.19 -8.84 18.34
N VAL A 28 -1.01 -9.43 18.47
CA VAL A 28 0.09 -9.34 17.48
C VAL A 28 -0.34 -9.79 16.07
N PRO A 29 -0.89 -11.01 15.85
CA PRO A 29 -1.25 -11.45 14.51
C PRO A 29 -2.38 -10.60 13.88
N LYS A 30 -3.28 -10.05 14.70
CA LYS A 30 -4.33 -9.15 14.22
C LYS A 30 -3.78 -7.79 13.79
N TYR A 31 -2.81 -7.28 14.53
CA TYR A 31 -2.14 -6.02 14.20
C TYR A 31 -1.39 -6.12 12.87
N ASP A 32 -0.67 -7.22 12.64
CA ASP A 32 0.07 -7.43 11.39
C ASP A 32 -0.87 -7.50 10.18
N ALA A 33 -1.99 -8.23 10.29
CA ALA A 33 -2.99 -8.31 9.24
C ALA A 33 -3.65 -6.95 8.92
N ALA A 34 -4.01 -6.18 9.97
CA ALA A 34 -4.60 -4.85 9.80
C ALA A 34 -3.62 -3.87 9.16
N ARG A 35 -2.33 -3.94 9.53
CA ARG A 35 -1.28 -3.13 8.91
C ARG A 35 -1.09 -3.47 7.45
N GLU A 36 -1.09 -4.76 7.11
CA GLU A 36 -0.99 -5.21 5.73
C GLU A 36 -2.18 -4.75 4.88
N GLU A 37 -3.41 -4.83 5.42
CA GLU A 37 -4.61 -4.35 4.75
C GLU A 37 -4.58 -2.83 4.50
N ALA A 38 -4.05 -2.06 5.46
CA ALA A 38 -3.84 -0.62 5.29
C ALA A 38 -2.89 -0.33 4.12
N HIS A 39 -1.75 -1.04 4.04
CA HIS A 39 -0.80 -0.91 2.92
C HIS A 39 -1.45 -1.24 1.57
N VAL A 40 -2.29 -2.28 1.53
CA VAL A 40 -3.05 -2.65 0.33
C VAL A 40 -4.06 -1.56 -0.04
N SER A 41 -4.74 -0.95 0.92
CA SER A 41 -5.65 0.18 0.67
C SER A 41 -4.91 1.35 0.04
N THR A 42 -3.75 1.73 0.59
CA THR A 42 -2.91 2.80 0.04
C THR A 42 -2.47 2.50 -1.39
N MET A 43 -2.04 1.27 -1.68
CA MET A 43 -1.71 0.87 -3.06
C MET A 43 -2.90 0.98 -4.02
N GLN A 44 -4.13 0.66 -3.56
CA GLN A 44 -5.33 0.81 -4.39
C GLN A 44 -5.69 2.28 -4.63
N GLU A 45 -5.54 3.13 -3.61
CA GLU A 45 -5.77 4.58 -3.72
C GLU A 45 -4.77 5.22 -4.68
N ASP A 46 -3.48 4.88 -4.56
CA ASP A 46 -2.43 5.34 -5.47
C ASP A 46 -2.71 4.93 -6.92
N LEU A 47 -3.17 3.70 -7.15
CA LEU A 47 -3.55 3.24 -8.50
C LEU A 47 -4.74 4.03 -9.05
N ARG A 48 -5.74 4.39 -8.24
CA ARG A 48 -6.88 5.23 -8.67
C ARG A 48 -6.46 6.66 -8.98
N ALA A 49 -5.57 7.21 -8.14
CA ALA A 49 -5.00 8.53 -8.36
C ALA A 49 -4.14 8.55 -9.64
N LEU A 50 -3.31 7.52 -9.84
CA LEU A 50 -2.55 7.32 -11.06
C LEU A 50 -3.44 7.20 -12.30
N GLN A 51 -4.57 6.49 -12.21
CA GLN A 51 -5.52 6.41 -13.33
C GLN A 51 -6.00 7.80 -13.74
N THR A 52 -6.32 8.65 -12.77
CA THR A 52 -6.76 10.02 -13.00
C THR A 52 -5.64 10.88 -13.60
N ALA A 53 -4.41 10.75 -13.08
CA ALA A 53 -3.24 11.43 -13.62
C ALA A 53 -2.94 11.01 -15.07
N GLN A 54 -3.04 9.71 -15.37
CA GLN A 54 -2.86 9.17 -16.72
C GLN A 54 -3.94 9.66 -17.70
N THR A 55 -5.20 9.76 -17.26
CA THR A 55 -6.27 10.34 -18.08
C THR A 55 -5.98 11.81 -18.39
N ARG A 56 -5.56 12.60 -17.40
CA ARG A 56 -5.18 14.01 -17.63
C ARG A 56 -3.99 14.13 -18.57
N TYR A 57 -2.97 13.29 -18.39
CA TYR A 57 -1.80 13.26 -19.26
C TYR A 57 -2.18 12.96 -20.71
N TYR A 58 -3.09 12.01 -20.92
CA TYR A 58 -3.60 11.66 -22.25
C TYR A 58 -4.43 12.79 -22.88
N GLU A 59 -5.12 13.62 -22.08
CA GLU A 59 -5.99 14.70 -22.53
C GLU A 59 -5.26 16.06 -22.75
N ASP A 60 -4.28 16.40 -21.92
CA ASP A 60 -3.67 17.74 -21.84
C ASP A 60 -2.43 17.91 -22.75
N LEU A 61 -1.54 16.93 -22.75
CA LEU A 61 -0.39 16.92 -23.65
C LEU A 61 -0.85 16.39 -25.00
N GLY A 62 -0.52 17.08 -26.10
CA GLY A 62 -0.90 16.70 -27.48
C GLY A 62 -0.45 15.30 -27.96
N SER A 63 -0.03 14.43 -27.05
CA SER A 63 0.15 12.99 -27.14
C SER A 63 -1.14 12.21 -26.85
N GLY A 64 -2.31 12.62 -27.35
CA GLY A 64 -3.56 11.81 -27.39
C GLY A 64 -3.44 10.53 -28.22
N LEU A 65 -2.24 9.97 -28.23
CA LEU A 65 -1.66 8.85 -28.95
C LEU A 65 -0.91 7.92 -27.98
N SER A 66 -0.65 8.27 -26.71
CA SER A 66 0.03 7.37 -25.76
C SER A 66 -0.11 7.72 -24.27
N TYR A 67 -0.27 6.70 -23.41
CA TYR A 67 -0.13 6.79 -21.95
C TYR A 67 1.34 6.87 -21.52
N TRP A 68 1.59 7.44 -20.33
CA TRP A 68 2.93 7.44 -19.74
C TRP A 68 3.33 6.03 -19.31
N THR A 69 4.62 5.72 -19.41
CA THR A 69 5.22 4.46 -18.93
C THR A 69 6.50 4.75 -18.18
N GLY A 70 6.81 3.93 -17.17
CA GLY A 70 7.96 4.14 -16.29
C GLY A 70 7.72 3.63 -14.88
N GLU A 71 8.63 3.97 -13.98
CA GLU A 71 8.58 3.60 -12.57
C GLU A 71 8.35 4.84 -11.71
N LEU A 72 7.38 4.76 -10.81
CA LEU A 72 7.01 5.77 -9.84
C LEU A 72 7.50 5.31 -8.48
N MET A 73 8.41 6.07 -7.89
CA MET A 73 8.99 5.79 -6.58
C MET A 73 8.52 6.82 -5.56
N PRO A 74 8.41 6.43 -4.28
CA PRO A 74 7.97 7.35 -3.23
C PRO A 74 9.00 8.47 -3.04
N GLY A 75 8.52 9.71 -2.89
CA GLY A 75 9.40 10.89 -2.73
C GLY A 75 10.07 11.38 -4.02
N MET A 76 9.71 10.82 -5.18
CA MET A 76 10.14 11.30 -6.49
C MET A 76 8.90 11.61 -7.35
N PRO A 77 8.46 12.88 -7.38
CA PRO A 77 7.31 13.27 -8.20
C PRO A 77 7.66 13.20 -9.68
N GLU A 78 6.76 12.63 -10.48
CA GLU A 78 6.91 12.63 -11.94
C GLU A 78 6.25 13.90 -12.52
N PRO A 79 7.04 14.87 -13.02
CA PRO A 79 6.52 16.16 -13.45
C PRO A 79 5.62 16.03 -14.68
N ALA A 80 5.77 14.96 -15.46
CA ALA A 80 4.90 14.67 -16.60
C ALA A 80 3.48 14.29 -16.16
N LEU A 81 3.32 13.62 -15.01
CA LEU A 81 2.03 13.14 -14.52
C LEU A 81 1.42 14.03 -13.43
N ASP A 82 2.18 14.99 -12.89
CA ASP A 82 1.84 15.73 -11.66
C ASP A 82 1.39 14.76 -10.54
N PHE A 83 2.14 13.67 -10.41
CA PHE A 83 1.81 12.55 -9.53
C PHE A 83 3.03 12.13 -8.72
N GLU A 84 2.81 11.84 -7.44
CA GLU A 84 3.77 11.25 -6.52
C GLU A 84 3.13 10.04 -5.84
N ALA A 85 3.84 8.91 -5.79
CA ALA A 85 3.37 7.72 -5.10
C ALA A 85 3.42 7.91 -3.57
N SER A 86 2.49 7.29 -2.85
CA SER A 86 2.49 7.32 -1.39
C SER A 86 3.74 6.65 -0.81
N ALA A 87 4.11 7.04 0.42
CA ALA A 87 5.32 6.53 1.08
C ALA A 87 5.37 5.00 1.09
N GLY A 88 6.48 4.44 0.64
CA GLY A 88 6.71 2.98 0.59
C GLY A 88 6.04 2.26 -0.58
N VAL A 89 5.22 2.93 -1.39
CA VAL A 89 4.59 2.37 -2.60
C VAL A 89 5.46 2.67 -3.82
N THR A 90 5.80 1.63 -4.57
CA THR A 90 6.45 1.73 -5.89
C THR A 90 5.49 1.23 -6.95
N ILE A 91 5.24 2.03 -7.98
CA ILE A 91 4.32 1.71 -9.07
C ILE A 91 5.09 1.60 -10.38
N VAL A 92 4.96 0.47 -11.07
CA VAL A 92 5.55 0.25 -12.39
C VAL A 92 4.46 0.28 -13.43
N VAL A 93 4.57 1.19 -14.39
CA VAL A 93 3.65 1.34 -15.52
C VAL A 93 4.32 0.81 -16.78
N SER A 94 3.77 -0.28 -17.30
CA SER A 94 4.25 -0.97 -18.50
C SER A 94 3.15 -1.02 -19.56
N SER A 95 3.49 -0.84 -20.83
CA SER A 95 2.58 -1.05 -21.96
C SER A 95 3.29 -1.85 -23.06
N GLU A 96 2.55 -2.73 -23.74
CA GLU A 96 3.02 -3.31 -25.01
C GLU A 96 2.81 -2.32 -26.18
N ASP A 97 1.76 -1.51 -26.10
CA ASP A 97 1.43 -0.41 -27.00
C ASP A 97 0.79 0.70 -26.17
N ALA A 98 1.58 1.76 -25.92
CA ALA A 98 1.17 2.86 -25.06
C ALA A 98 -0.03 3.62 -25.61
N ALA A 99 -0.34 3.49 -26.91
CA ALA A 99 -1.49 4.14 -27.55
C ALA A 99 -2.82 3.50 -27.15
N VAL A 100 -2.81 2.19 -26.92
CA VAL A 100 -4.02 1.39 -26.71
C VAL A 100 -4.29 1.20 -25.22
N GLY A 101 -3.24 1.12 -24.41
CA GLY A 101 -3.42 0.87 -23.00
C GLY A 101 -2.15 0.76 -22.20
N TYR A 102 -2.33 0.58 -20.90
CA TYR A 102 -1.23 0.36 -19.97
C TYR A 102 -1.62 -0.63 -18.87
N ARG A 103 -0.59 -1.19 -18.25
CA ARG A 103 -0.68 -2.00 -17.03
C ARG A 103 0.14 -1.29 -15.97
N ALA A 104 -0.49 -0.93 -14.86
CA ALA A 104 0.21 -0.42 -13.68
C ALA A 104 0.24 -1.50 -12.61
N ARG A 105 1.38 -1.69 -11.95
CA ARG A 105 1.57 -2.58 -10.81
C ARG A 105 2.13 -1.79 -9.64
N ALA A 106 1.35 -1.66 -8.57
CA ALA A 106 1.78 -1.13 -7.28
C ALA A 106 2.31 -2.26 -6.39
N SER A 107 3.41 -1.98 -5.71
CA SER A 107 4.04 -2.84 -4.72
C SER A 107 4.47 -2.00 -3.52
N HIS A 108 4.49 -2.58 -2.33
CA HIS A 108 4.90 -1.88 -1.13
C HIS A 108 6.03 -2.65 -0.42
N ALA A 109 7.02 -1.94 0.13
CA ALA A 109 8.22 -2.56 0.69
C ALA A 109 7.95 -3.52 1.87
N GLU A 110 6.84 -3.30 2.59
CA GLU A 110 6.47 -4.04 3.80
C GLU A 110 5.39 -5.11 3.59
N THR A 111 4.91 -5.34 2.34
CA THR A 111 3.96 -6.42 2.05
C THR A 111 4.37 -7.19 0.80
N GLU A 112 4.06 -8.47 0.79
CA GLU A 112 4.25 -9.33 -0.38
C GLU A 112 3.07 -9.26 -1.35
N ARG A 113 2.00 -8.53 -1.00
CA ARG A 113 0.87 -8.28 -1.91
C ARG A 113 1.24 -7.22 -2.94
N THR A 114 0.82 -7.47 -4.17
CA THR A 114 0.95 -6.52 -5.28
C THR A 114 -0.42 -6.24 -5.86
N CYS A 115 -0.70 -4.97 -6.15
CA CYS A 115 -1.92 -4.56 -6.80
C CYS A 115 -1.61 -4.22 -8.25
N SER A 116 -2.43 -4.68 -9.19
CA SER A 116 -2.28 -4.34 -10.60
C SER A 116 -3.60 -3.91 -11.20
N MET A 117 -3.51 -2.98 -12.14
CA MET A 117 -4.63 -2.56 -12.98
C MET A 117 -4.20 -2.55 -14.44
N VAL A 118 -5.16 -2.75 -15.33
CA VAL A 118 -4.98 -2.91 -16.76
C VAL A 118 -6.07 -2.08 -17.43
N LEU A 119 -5.67 -1.11 -18.25
CA LEU A 119 -6.59 -0.24 -19.00
C LEU A 119 -6.38 -0.49 -20.50
N TRP A 120 -7.20 -1.33 -21.12
CA TRP A 120 -7.09 -1.67 -22.55
C TRP A 120 -8.44 -1.75 -23.29
N GLU A 121 -9.57 -1.81 -22.59
CA GLU A 121 -10.92 -1.59 -23.14
C GLU A 121 -11.88 -1.35 -21.95
N ALA A 122 -12.85 -0.45 -22.07
CA ALA A 122 -13.86 -0.18 -21.04
C ALA A 122 -14.58 -1.48 -20.62
N PRO A 123 -14.49 -1.89 -19.34
CA PRO A 123 -15.25 -1.31 -18.21
C PRO A 123 -14.27 -0.83 -17.10
N PRO A 124 -14.68 -0.38 -15.87
CA PRO A 124 -13.77 0.35 -15.00
C PRO A 124 -12.53 -0.49 -14.68
N ALA A 125 -11.35 0.14 -14.71
CA ALA A 125 -10.07 -0.50 -14.43
C ALA A 125 -10.17 -1.29 -13.11
N MET A 126 -10.32 -2.61 -13.22
CA MET A 126 -10.46 -3.46 -12.05
C MET A 126 -9.09 -3.58 -11.41
N ILE A 127 -8.92 -2.94 -10.26
CA ILE A 127 -7.73 -3.10 -9.44
C ILE A 127 -7.80 -4.49 -8.83
N ARG A 128 -6.82 -5.33 -9.16
CA ARG A 128 -6.67 -6.68 -8.62
C ARG A 128 -5.42 -6.72 -7.75
N CYS A 129 -5.62 -6.98 -6.46
CA CYS A 129 -4.53 -7.22 -5.53
C CYS A 129 -4.36 -8.73 -5.33
N THR A 130 -3.17 -9.23 -5.64
CA THR A 130 -2.81 -10.64 -5.49
C THR A 130 -1.58 -10.77 -4.62
N ASP A 131 -1.54 -11.85 -3.85
CA ASP A 131 -0.37 -12.26 -3.09
C ASP A 131 0.70 -12.80 -4.05
N ARG A 132 1.93 -12.32 -3.95
CA ARG A 132 3.05 -12.76 -4.80
C ARG A 132 3.41 -14.24 -4.60
N ARG A 133 2.97 -14.88 -3.51
CA ARG A 133 3.25 -16.30 -3.21
C ARG A 133 2.24 -17.30 -3.81
N ARG A 134 1.16 -16.85 -4.47
CA ARG A 134 0.08 -17.71 -5.00
C ARG A 134 -0.07 -17.62 -6.51
#